data_AF-A0A1G3AH63-F1
#
_entry.id   AF-A0A1G3AH63-F1
#
_cell.length_a   1.000
_cell.length_b   1.000
_cell.length_c   1.000
_cell.angle_alpha   90.00
_cell.angle_beta   90.00
_cell.angle_gamma   90.00
#
_symmetry.space_group_name_H-M   'P 1'
#
loop_
_entity.id
_entity.type
_entity.pdbx_description
1 polymer ?
#
loop_
_entity_poly.entity_id
_entity_poly.type
_entity_poly.pdbx_seq_one_letter_code
_entity_poly.pdbx_strand_id
1 'polypeptide(L)'
;MERKKESIKAKPVRNSFLPARRTDSHGGTIINIITAIIFFGLIALGVLWVIKNVGQAGQQYTEGMIKTQNKAITVTCQMNLRTIAQNIQIYAMSNDSFPSSLEALIEFSGSTQLFQCPDPEGGKYVYIPGQNNSMPPTNILLYEPKPVHNGQCNVLRLSQQIELLSPEEVQQAVAQTLASLRK
;
A
#
# COMPACT_ATOMS: atom_id res chain seq x y z
N MET A 1 59.73 -112.32 -18.89
CA MET A 1 61.02 -112.08 -19.57
C MET A 1 60.72 -111.16 -20.76
N GLU A 2 61.57 -110.14 -20.97
CA GLU A 2 61.49 -109.06 -21.99
C GLU A 2 60.40 -107.98 -21.78
N ARG A 3 60.68 -106.72 -21.38
CA ARG A 3 61.58 -105.61 -21.79
C ARG A 3 61.01 -104.67 -22.86
N LYS A 4 61.16 -103.36 -22.56
CA LYS A 4 61.14 -102.13 -23.38
C LYS A 4 59.75 -101.45 -23.53
N LYS A 5 59.63 -100.12 -23.46
CA LYS A 5 60.58 -99.00 -23.26
C LYS A 5 59.77 -97.74 -22.92
N GLU A 6 60.38 -96.87 -22.13
CA GLU A 6 59.95 -95.52 -21.78
C GLU A 6 59.79 -94.61 -23.00
N SER A 7 58.90 -93.61 -22.88
CA SER A 7 59.07 -92.32 -23.55
C SER A 7 58.36 -91.21 -22.76
N ILE A 8 59.19 -90.38 -22.13
CA ILE A 8 58.86 -89.16 -21.41
C ILE A 8 58.51 -88.05 -22.42
N LYS A 9 57.43 -87.30 -22.18
CA LYS A 9 57.23 -85.99 -22.82
C LYS A 9 56.62 -85.00 -21.83
N ALA A 10 57.49 -84.22 -21.20
CA ALA A 10 57.15 -83.02 -20.46
C ALA A 10 57.11 -81.80 -21.39
N LYS A 11 56.13 -80.89 -21.21
CA LYS A 11 56.14 -79.46 -21.59
C LYS A 11 54.76 -78.80 -21.30
N PRO A 12 54.65 -77.48 -21.14
CA PRO A 12 55.16 -76.64 -20.05
C PRO A 12 54.04 -75.81 -19.38
N VAL A 13 54.29 -75.32 -18.17
CA VAL A 13 53.46 -74.30 -17.49
C VAL A 13 53.55 -72.98 -18.26
N ARG A 14 52.40 -72.46 -18.72
CA ARG A 14 52.27 -71.09 -19.26
C ARG A 14 51.52 -70.22 -18.26
N ASN A 15 52.28 -69.53 -17.42
CA ASN A 15 51.86 -68.28 -16.80
C ASN A 15 52.02 -67.17 -17.83
N SER A 16 50.93 -66.44 -18.12
CA SER A 16 51.01 -65.13 -18.78
C SER A 16 49.75 -64.34 -18.44
N PHE A 17 49.86 -63.60 -17.34
CA PHE A 17 49.50 -62.18 -17.21
C PHE A 17 48.42 -61.68 -18.16
N LEU A 18 47.18 -61.61 -17.67
CA LEU A 18 46.21 -60.66 -18.19
C LEU A 18 46.65 -59.25 -17.78
N PRO A 19 46.74 -58.28 -18.70
CA PRO A 19 46.92 -56.89 -18.32
C PRO A 19 45.65 -56.41 -17.60
N ALA A 20 45.81 -56.01 -16.34
CA ALA A 20 44.82 -55.20 -15.64
C ALA A 20 44.60 -53.93 -16.47
N ARG A 21 43.43 -53.86 -17.13
CA ARG A 21 42.95 -52.67 -17.81
C ARG A 21 42.74 -51.61 -16.73
N ARG A 22 43.72 -50.70 -16.56
CA ARG A 22 43.54 -49.48 -15.79
C ARG A 22 42.41 -48.69 -16.45
N THR A 23 41.26 -48.70 -15.82
CA THR A 23 40.20 -47.72 -16.09
C THR A 23 40.65 -46.42 -15.45
N ASP A 24 41.00 -45.44 -16.28
CA ASP A 24 41.20 -44.06 -15.82
C ASP A 24 39.88 -43.50 -15.30
N SER A 25 39.64 -43.66 -14.00
CA SER A 25 38.44 -43.22 -13.28
C SER A 25 38.40 -41.71 -13.00
N HIS A 26 38.75 -40.88 -13.99
CA HIS A 26 38.73 -39.41 -13.85
C HIS A 26 37.63 -38.70 -14.67
N GLY A 27 37.01 -39.37 -15.65
CA GLY A 27 35.97 -38.77 -16.50
C GLY A 27 34.61 -38.59 -15.82
N GLY A 28 34.20 -39.52 -14.94
CA GLY A 28 32.87 -39.49 -14.30
C GLY A 28 32.72 -38.39 -13.25
N THR A 29 33.80 -38.08 -12.52
CA THR A 29 33.78 -37.06 -11.45
C THR A 29 33.61 -35.65 -12.02
N ILE A 30 34.30 -35.35 -13.13
CA ILE A 30 34.21 -34.03 -13.79
C ILE A 30 32.79 -33.79 -14.32
N ILE A 31 32.18 -34.81 -14.95
CA ILE A 31 30.81 -34.72 -15.46
C ILE A 31 29.83 -34.45 -14.32
N ASN A 32 29.92 -35.19 -13.21
CA ASN A 32 29.05 -34.96 -12.05
C ASN A 32 29.20 -33.57 -11.44
N ILE A 33 30.42 -33.03 -11.37
CA ILE A 33 30.67 -31.67 -10.88
C ILE A 33 30.00 -30.64 -11.80
N ILE A 34 30.17 -30.77 -13.12
CA ILE A 34 29.55 -29.86 -14.09
C ILE A 34 28.02 -29.92 -14.00
N THR A 35 27.45 -31.13 -13.95
CA THR A 35 25.99 -31.31 -13.81
C THR A 35 25.46 -30.72 -12.51
N ALA A 36 26.17 -30.88 -11.39
CA ALA A 36 25.80 -30.29 -10.12
C ALA A 36 25.81 -28.75 -10.17
N ILE A 37 26.85 -28.13 -10.74
CA ILE A 37 26.95 -26.67 -10.88
C ILE A 37 25.79 -26.12 -11.71
N ILE A 38 25.47 -26.77 -12.84
CA ILE A 38 24.34 -26.37 -13.69
C ILE A 38 23.03 -26.49 -12.93
N PHE A 39 22.81 -27.61 -12.25
CA PHE A 39 21.57 -27.88 -11.53
C PHE A 39 21.36 -26.89 -10.37
N PHE A 40 22.37 -26.70 -9.52
CA PHE A 40 22.30 -25.72 -8.42
C PHE A 40 22.24 -24.28 -8.93
N GLY A 41 22.92 -23.95 -10.03
CA GLY A 41 22.83 -22.64 -10.67
C GLY A 41 21.43 -22.31 -11.18
N LEU A 42 20.76 -23.28 -11.81
CA LEU A 42 19.37 -23.12 -12.28
C LEU A 42 18.38 -23.00 -11.11
N ILE A 43 18.56 -23.77 -10.03
CA ILE A 43 17.73 -23.63 -8.82
C ILE A 43 17.91 -22.24 -8.20
N ALA A 44 19.15 -21.78 -8.05
CA ALA A 44 19.42 -20.45 -7.50
C ALA A 44 18.80 -19.33 -8.36
N LEU A 45 18.88 -19.44 -9.69
CA LEU A 45 18.21 -18.53 -10.63
C LEU A 45 16.69 -18.58 -10.48
N GLY A 46 16.09 -19.76 -10.37
CA GLY A 46 14.65 -19.93 -10.16
C GLY A 46 14.18 -19.30 -8.85
N VAL A 47 14.89 -19.55 -7.76
CA VAL A 47 14.61 -18.96 -6.44
C VAL A 47 14.74 -17.43 -6.49
N LEU A 48 15.82 -16.91 -7.09
CA LEU A 48 16.03 -15.46 -7.24
C LEU A 48 14.92 -14.82 -8.08
N TRP A 49 14.48 -15.49 -9.14
CA TRP A 49 13.39 -15.03 -10.00
C TRP A 49 12.06 -14.97 -9.24
N VAL A 50 11.73 -15.98 -8.43
CA VAL A 50 10.53 -15.97 -7.59
C VAL A 50 10.59 -14.85 -6.55
N ILE A 51 11.71 -14.69 -5.83
CA ILE A 51 11.87 -13.63 -4.82
C ILE A 51 11.66 -12.25 -5.45
N LYS A 52 12.23 -12.01 -6.63
CA LYS A 52 12.11 -10.72 -7.32
C LYS A 52 10.66 -10.43 -7.75
N ASN A 53 9.96 -11.41 -8.32
CA ASN A 53 8.58 -11.22 -8.77
C ASN A 53 7.59 -11.09 -7.60
N VAL A 54 7.76 -11.88 -6.53
CA VAL A 54 6.91 -11.80 -5.33
C VAL A 54 7.12 -10.49 -4.58
N GLY A 55 8.36 -10.00 -4.49
CA GLY A 55 8.67 -8.71 -3.86
C GLY A 55 8.03 -7.53 -4.59
N GLN A 56 8.08 -7.51 -5.93
CA GLN A 56 7.46 -6.45 -6.74
C GLN A 56 5.93 -6.48 -6.65
N ALA A 57 5.33 -7.67 -6.69
CA ALA A 57 3.88 -7.82 -6.52
C ALA A 57 3.42 -7.34 -5.13
N GLY A 58 4.13 -7.73 -4.07
CA GLY A 58 3.83 -7.33 -2.70
C GLY A 58 3.80 -5.81 -2.50
N GLN A 59 4.79 -5.10 -3.04
CA GLN A 59 4.85 -3.63 -2.96
C GLN A 59 3.64 -2.97 -3.65
N GLN A 60 3.29 -3.44 -4.86
CA GLN A 60 2.14 -2.91 -5.61
C GLN A 60 0.81 -3.13 -4.88
N TYR A 61 0.61 -4.28 -4.24
CA TYR A 61 -0.58 -4.54 -3.44
C TYR A 61 -0.66 -3.59 -2.23
N THR A 62 0.45 -3.40 -1.50
CA THR A 62 0.46 -2.51 -0.34
C THR A 62 0.21 -1.05 -0.74
N GLU A 63 0.84 -0.56 -1.81
CA GLU A 63 0.64 0.81 -2.30
C GLU A 63 -0.79 1.02 -2.81
N GLY A 64 -1.33 0.06 -3.56
CA GLY A 64 -2.70 0.10 -4.06
C GLY A 64 -3.73 0.14 -2.93
N MET A 65 -3.52 -0.65 -1.88
CA MET A 65 -4.38 -0.68 -0.69
C MET A 65 -4.33 0.65 0.08
N ILE A 66 -3.14 1.19 0.35
CA ILE A 66 -2.96 2.49 1.05
C ILE A 66 -3.64 3.61 0.26
N LYS A 67 -3.43 3.66 -1.05
CA LYS A 67 -4.06 4.67 -1.91
C LYS A 67 -5.58 4.56 -1.90
N THR A 68 -6.11 3.34 -1.88
CA THR A 68 -7.55 3.08 -1.82
C THR A 68 -8.13 3.51 -0.47
N GLN A 69 -7.45 3.19 0.62
CA GLN A 69 -7.83 3.62 1.97
C GLN A 69 -7.87 5.15 2.07
N ASN A 70 -6.81 5.84 1.64
CA ASN A 70 -6.76 7.31 1.68
C ASN A 70 -7.93 7.94 0.88
N LYS A 71 -8.23 7.40 -0.31
CA LYS A 71 -9.38 7.84 -1.10
C LYS A 71 -10.71 7.62 -0.39
N ALA A 72 -10.90 6.45 0.24
CA ALA A 72 -12.12 6.14 0.97
C ALA A 72 -12.33 7.09 2.16
N ILE A 73 -11.26 7.42 2.89
CA ILE A 73 -11.27 8.41 3.98
C ILE A 73 -11.66 9.78 3.41
N THR A 74 -11.02 10.26 2.33
CA THR A 74 -11.38 11.52 1.69
C THR A 74 -12.86 11.58 1.29
N VAL A 75 -13.38 10.53 0.65
CA VAL A 75 -14.79 10.45 0.25
C VAL A 75 -15.72 10.47 1.47
N THR A 76 -15.34 9.80 2.54
CA THR A 76 -16.10 9.79 3.80
C THR A 76 -16.14 11.18 4.42
N CYS A 77 -15.02 11.91 4.48
CA CYS A 77 -14.99 13.31 4.92
C CYS A 77 -15.91 14.19 4.08
N GLN A 78 -15.87 14.05 2.75
CA GLN A 78 -16.74 14.82 1.86
C GLN A 78 -18.22 14.48 2.07
N MET A 79 -18.56 13.22 2.37
CA MET A 79 -19.92 12.84 2.72
C MET A 79 -20.36 13.43 4.06
N ASN A 80 -19.46 13.44 5.05
CA ASN A 80 -19.71 14.10 6.34
C ASN A 80 -19.99 15.59 6.14
N LEU A 81 -19.13 16.30 5.39
CA LEU A 81 -19.33 17.72 5.08
C LEU A 81 -20.64 17.98 4.33
N ARG A 82 -21.03 17.11 3.39
CA ARG A 82 -22.30 17.23 2.68
C ARG A 82 -23.49 17.10 3.63
N THR A 83 -23.43 16.13 4.54
CA THR A 83 -24.47 15.92 5.56
C THR A 83 -24.52 17.10 6.54
N ILE A 84 -23.36 17.64 6.94
CA ILE A 84 -23.29 18.86 7.77
C ILE A 84 -23.93 20.04 7.03
N ALA A 85 -23.63 20.23 5.74
CA ALA A 85 -24.22 21.29 4.94
C ALA A 85 -25.75 21.19 4.92
N GLN A 86 -26.29 19.98 4.72
CA GLN A 86 -27.72 19.73 4.79
C GLN A 86 -28.30 20.07 6.17
N ASN A 87 -27.64 19.64 7.26
CA ASN A 87 -28.08 19.94 8.62
C ASN A 87 -28.10 21.46 8.89
N ILE A 88 -27.11 22.21 8.41
CA ILE A 88 -27.10 23.68 8.52
C ILE A 88 -28.30 24.28 7.80
N GLN A 89 -28.64 23.81 6.61
CA GLN A 89 -29.79 24.31 5.85
C GLN A 89 -31.12 24.00 6.55
N ILE A 90 -31.29 22.76 7.04
CA ILE A 90 -32.52 22.37 7.77
C ILE A 90 -32.64 23.17 9.09
N TYR A 91 -31.53 23.37 9.80
CA TYR A 91 -31.47 24.23 10.98
C TYR A 91 -31.92 25.65 10.62
N ALA A 92 -31.38 26.22 9.54
CA ALA A 92 -31.71 27.56 9.09
C ALA A 92 -33.18 27.73 8.69
N MET A 93 -33.78 26.72 8.07
CA MET A 93 -35.21 26.72 7.76
C MET A 93 -36.10 26.71 9.02
N SER A 94 -35.60 26.15 10.12
CA SER A 94 -36.37 26.01 11.37
C SER A 94 -36.16 27.18 12.35
N ASN A 95 -35.05 27.91 12.22
CA ASN A 95 -34.61 28.95 13.16
C ASN A 95 -34.37 30.33 12.49
N ASP A 96 -34.69 30.46 11.20
CA ASP A 96 -34.44 31.64 10.36
C ASP A 96 -32.98 32.15 10.33
N SER A 97 -32.04 31.33 10.80
CA SER A 97 -30.64 31.70 11.00
C SER A 97 -29.74 30.48 11.05
N PHE A 98 -28.47 30.65 10.71
CA PHE A 98 -27.48 29.57 10.83
C PHE A 98 -27.15 29.31 12.31
N PRO A 99 -26.64 28.12 12.64
CA PRO A 99 -26.20 27.81 14.00
C PRO A 99 -25.21 28.86 14.54
N SER A 100 -25.39 29.28 15.78
CA SER A 100 -24.52 30.28 16.42
C SER A 100 -23.17 29.69 16.88
N SER A 101 -23.08 28.37 16.99
CA SER A 101 -21.86 27.65 17.35
C SER A 101 -21.83 26.25 16.74
N LEU A 102 -20.67 25.59 16.82
CA LEU A 102 -20.51 24.19 16.43
C LEU A 102 -21.34 23.27 17.33
N GLU A 103 -21.43 23.58 18.62
CA GLU A 103 -22.18 22.80 19.61
C GLU A 103 -23.67 22.78 19.29
N ALA A 104 -24.26 23.93 18.92
CA ALA A 104 -25.67 23.99 18.50
C ALA A 104 -25.94 23.12 17.28
N LEU A 105 -25.00 23.07 16.33
CA LEU A 105 -25.09 22.24 15.14
C LEU A 105 -24.90 20.74 15.45
N ILE A 106 -24.02 20.39 16.39
CA ILE A 106 -23.85 19.01 16.89
C ILE A 106 -25.11 18.52 17.60
N GLU A 107 -25.68 19.37 18.46
CA GLU A 107 -26.91 19.05 19.19
C GLU A 107 -28.06 18.82 18.22
N PHE A 108 -28.21 19.70 17.22
CA PHE A 108 -29.22 19.56 16.19
C PHE A 108 -29.05 18.30 15.32
N SER A 109 -27.81 17.95 14.96
CA SER A 109 -27.57 16.78 14.11
C SER A 109 -27.71 15.45 14.85
N GLY A 110 -27.59 15.45 16.18
CA GLY A 110 -27.58 14.25 17.01
C GLY A 110 -26.33 13.36 16.81
N SER A 111 -25.27 13.84 16.16
CA SER A 111 -24.06 13.05 15.89
C SER A 111 -22.79 13.87 16.03
N THR A 112 -21.97 13.52 17.03
CA THR A 112 -20.63 14.10 17.24
C THR A 112 -19.61 13.57 16.23
N GLN A 113 -19.75 12.30 15.81
CA GLN A 113 -18.83 11.65 14.86
C GLN A 113 -18.83 12.34 13.50
N LEU A 114 -19.97 12.93 13.11
CA LEU A 114 -20.11 13.65 11.85
C LEU A 114 -19.11 14.82 11.74
N PHE A 115 -18.72 15.42 12.87
CA PHE A 115 -17.85 16.60 12.92
C PHE A 115 -16.38 16.26 13.17
N GLN A 116 -16.01 15.00 12.92
CA GLN A 116 -14.65 14.51 13.03
C GLN A 116 -14.23 13.85 11.72
N CYS A 117 -12.97 14.05 11.33
CA CYS A 117 -12.36 13.27 10.28
C CYS A 117 -12.21 11.80 10.75
N PRO A 118 -12.60 10.80 9.93
CA PRO A 118 -12.35 9.39 10.23
C PRO A 118 -10.87 9.02 10.21
N ASP A 119 -10.00 9.88 9.66
CA ASP A 119 -8.55 9.72 9.81
C ASP A 119 -8.14 9.99 11.27
N PRO A 120 -7.38 9.10 11.92
CA PRO A 120 -6.94 9.29 13.31
C PRO A 120 -6.14 10.59 13.50
N GLU A 121 -5.44 11.06 12.46
CA GLU A 121 -4.68 12.29 12.51
C GLU A 121 -5.52 13.52 12.19
N GLY A 122 -6.68 13.41 11.55
CA GLY A 122 -7.44 14.54 10.99
C GLY A 122 -8.11 15.46 12.01
N GLY A 123 -8.52 14.91 13.16
CA GLY A 123 -9.13 15.69 14.24
C GLY A 123 -10.55 16.18 13.94
N LYS A 124 -11.00 17.20 14.69
CA LYS A 124 -12.36 17.78 14.60
C LYS A 124 -12.41 18.92 13.58
N TYR A 125 -13.51 19.01 12.85
CA TYR A 125 -13.75 20.14 11.96
C TYR A 125 -13.99 21.43 12.75
N VAL A 126 -13.65 22.56 12.15
CA VAL A 126 -13.82 23.89 12.72
C VAL A 126 -14.94 24.61 11.98
N TYR A 127 -15.95 25.05 12.72
CA TYR A 127 -17.07 25.85 12.21
C TYR A 127 -16.79 27.35 12.39
N ILE A 128 -17.15 28.16 11.40
CA ILE A 128 -17.07 29.63 11.47
C ILE A 128 -18.50 30.19 11.60
N PRO A 129 -18.95 30.54 12.82
CA PRO A 129 -20.30 31.05 13.07
C PRO A 129 -20.47 32.50 12.59
N GLY A 130 -21.71 32.98 12.65
CA GLY A 130 -22.07 34.38 12.34
C GLY A 130 -22.35 34.65 10.86
N GLN A 131 -22.37 33.61 10.02
CA GLN A 131 -22.65 33.72 8.60
C GLN A 131 -24.14 33.62 8.28
N ASN A 132 -24.56 34.15 7.14
CA ASN A 132 -25.93 34.05 6.62
C ASN A 132 -25.94 33.96 5.09
N ASN A 133 -27.12 33.70 4.51
CA ASN A 133 -27.28 33.52 3.06
C ASN A 133 -26.99 34.76 2.20
N SER A 134 -26.85 35.95 2.79
CA SER A 134 -26.51 37.19 2.07
C SER A 134 -24.99 37.44 1.97
N MET A 135 -24.18 36.62 2.66
CA MET A 135 -22.72 36.73 2.62
C MET A 135 -22.12 36.11 1.35
N PRO A 136 -20.84 36.41 1.02
CA PRO A 136 -20.20 35.87 -0.16
C PRO A 136 -20.24 34.33 -0.19
N PRO A 137 -20.71 33.69 -1.29
CA PRO A 137 -20.85 32.24 -1.38
C PRO A 137 -19.51 31.49 -1.27
N THR A 138 -18.40 32.20 -1.50
CA THR A 138 -17.03 31.68 -1.38
C THR A 138 -16.55 31.57 0.07
N ASN A 139 -17.25 32.16 1.04
CA ASN A 139 -16.87 32.06 2.45
C ASN A 139 -16.84 30.62 2.95
N ILE A 140 -15.94 30.32 3.88
CA ILE A 140 -15.83 29.01 4.52
C ILE A 140 -16.83 28.91 5.67
N LEU A 141 -17.71 27.91 5.64
CA LEU A 141 -18.56 27.55 6.78
C LEU A 141 -17.84 26.61 7.74
N LEU A 142 -17.19 25.59 7.21
CA LEU A 142 -16.54 24.54 7.98
C LEU A 142 -15.25 24.12 7.29
N TYR A 143 -14.20 23.84 8.03
CA TYR A 143 -12.95 23.35 7.45
C TYR A 143 -12.25 22.34 8.36
N GLU A 144 -11.40 21.54 7.74
CA GLU A 144 -10.51 20.63 8.42
C GLU A 144 -9.19 21.33 8.78
N PRO A 145 -8.75 21.29 10.05
CA PRO A 145 -7.55 22.01 10.47
C PRO A 145 -6.24 21.35 10.03
N LYS A 146 -6.27 20.04 9.70
CA LYS A 146 -5.08 19.25 9.39
C LYS A 146 -5.14 18.67 7.97
N PRO A 147 -4.03 18.69 7.22
CA PRO A 147 -4.01 18.28 5.81
C PRO A 147 -3.83 16.77 5.61
N VAL A 148 -4.76 15.97 6.12
CA VAL A 148 -4.66 14.49 6.10
C VAL A 148 -5.01 13.86 4.74
N HIS A 149 -5.52 14.64 3.79
CA HIS A 149 -5.91 14.15 2.46
C HIS A 149 -4.85 14.44 1.40
N ASN A 150 -3.75 13.68 1.43
CA ASN A 150 -2.59 13.89 0.56
C ASN A 150 -2.01 15.32 0.66
N GLY A 151 -1.94 15.87 1.89
CA GLY A 151 -1.45 17.23 2.11
C GLY A 151 -2.51 18.32 1.87
N GLN A 152 -3.78 17.96 1.72
CA GLN A 152 -4.90 18.91 1.56
C GLN A 152 -5.93 18.76 2.69
N CYS A 153 -6.70 19.81 2.92
CA CYS A 153 -7.78 19.87 3.88
C CYS A 153 -9.13 19.94 3.16
N ASN A 154 -10.15 19.26 3.67
CA ASN A 154 -11.50 19.50 3.17
C ASN A 154 -12.09 20.81 3.72
N VAL A 155 -12.80 21.52 2.87
CA VAL A 155 -13.47 22.79 3.17
C VAL A 155 -14.89 22.74 2.66
N LEU A 156 -15.84 23.19 3.49
CA LEU A 156 -17.22 23.44 3.12
C LEU A 156 -17.45 24.95 2.97
N ARG A 157 -17.82 25.38 1.77
CA ARG A 157 -18.18 26.77 1.48
C ARG A 157 -19.65 27.06 1.80
N LEU A 158 -19.97 28.34 1.93
CA LEU A 158 -21.33 28.84 2.10
C LEU A 158 -22.25 28.44 0.93
N SER A 159 -21.70 28.33 -0.28
CA SER A 159 -22.38 27.77 -1.46
C SER A 159 -22.70 26.27 -1.39
N GLN A 160 -22.40 25.61 -0.26
CA GLN A 160 -22.48 24.16 -0.07
C GLN A 160 -21.48 23.36 -0.94
N GLN A 161 -20.55 24.05 -1.59
CA GLN A 161 -19.47 23.42 -2.33
C GLN A 161 -18.42 22.87 -1.37
N ILE A 162 -17.96 21.66 -1.64
CA ILE A 162 -16.89 21.01 -0.90
C ILE A 162 -15.63 21.00 -1.77
N GLU A 163 -14.52 21.47 -1.22
CA GLU A 163 -13.24 21.58 -1.91
C GLU A 163 -12.10 21.00 -1.07
N LEU A 164 -11.05 20.57 -1.76
CA LEU A 164 -9.77 20.21 -1.17
C LEU A 164 -8.80 21.34 -1.42
N LEU A 165 -8.34 22.00 -0.36
CA LEU A 165 -7.43 23.14 -0.43
C LEU A 165 -6.11 22.80 0.24
N SER A 166 -5.02 23.42 -0.20
CA SER A 166 -3.75 23.39 0.53
C SER A 166 -3.88 24.12 1.88
N PRO A 167 -3.02 23.85 2.88
CA PRO A 167 -3.03 24.56 4.16
C PRO A 167 -2.97 26.09 4.01
N GLU A 168 -2.17 26.57 3.07
CA GLU A 168 -2.01 28.00 2.79
C GLU A 168 -3.29 28.61 2.21
N GLU A 169 -3.94 27.91 1.27
CA GLU A 169 -5.22 28.31 0.69
C GLU A 169 -6.34 28.34 1.74
N VAL A 170 -6.39 27.35 2.63
CA VAL A 170 -7.32 27.34 3.77
C VAL A 170 -7.10 28.56 4.65
N GLN A 171 -5.85 28.82 5.05
CA GLN A 171 -5.53 29.96 5.92
C GLN A 171 -5.95 31.29 5.29
N GLN A 172 -5.69 31.47 4.00
CA GLN A 172 -6.09 32.66 3.25
C GLN A 172 -7.63 32.78 3.18
N ALA A 173 -8.32 31.69 2.84
CA ALA A 173 -9.78 31.69 2.71
C ALA A 173 -10.49 31.88 4.07
N VAL A 174 -9.94 31.34 5.16
CA VAL A 174 -10.42 31.60 6.53
C VAL A 174 -10.21 33.06 6.88
N ALA A 175 -9.03 33.63 6.62
CA ALA A 175 -8.76 35.05 6.89
C ALA A 175 -9.73 35.97 6.12
N GLN A 176 -10.00 35.68 4.85
CA GLN A 176 -10.99 36.40 4.03
C GLN A 176 -12.40 36.27 4.59
N THR A 177 -12.79 35.07 5.01
CA THR A 177 -14.10 34.81 5.62
C THR A 177 -14.26 35.64 6.89
N LEU A 178 -13.28 35.58 7.80
CA LEU A 178 -13.28 36.35 9.05
C LEU A 178 -13.27 37.86 8.81
N ALA A 179 -12.61 38.34 7.75
CA ALA A 179 -12.65 39.75 7.37
C ALA A 179 -14.03 40.17 6.86
N SER A 180 -14.75 39.29 6.16
CA SER A 180 -16.10 39.59 5.67
C SER A 180 -17.13 39.67 6.81
N LEU A 181 -16.95 38.90 7.88
CA LEU A 181 -17.79 38.93 9.08
C LEU A 181 -17.73 40.25 9.87
N ARG A 182 -16.68 41.06 9.65
CA ARG A 182 -16.49 42.33 10.37
C ARG A 182 -17.14 43.53 9.67
N LYS A 183 -17.68 43.33 8.47
CA LYS A 183 -18.34 44.37 7.67
C LYS A 183 -19.82 44.40 7.95
#